data_AF-A0AAJ1X2R7-F1
#
_entry.id   AF-A0AAJ1X2R7-F1
#
_cell.length_a   1.000
_cell.length_b   1.000
_cell.length_c   1.000
_cell.angle_alpha   90.00
_cell.angle_beta   90.00
_cell.angle_gamma   90.00
#
_symmetry.space_group_name_H-M   'P 1'
#
loop_
_entity.id
_entity.type
_entity.pdbx_description
1 polymer ?
#
loop_
_entity_poly.entity_id
_entity_poly.type
_entity_poly.pdbx_seq_one_letter_code
_entity_poly.pdbx_strand_id
1 'polypeptide(L)'
;MCPRPFWACRTVGTALYREPMSIVVDLADLPDVLASFGTGYLLTTDGTGVKAVHVAPDPAAGRLRLQTPGRGSLANVAANPRVTLVWPPRSTPGFSLIVDAEAVLDPAAPSDLVAVPVSAVLHRPVAESDDTAGRPFWVSAFLDVDAAHRETVPAFWAAVSGHRLSPPRGDADEFATLVPPTGHDHLRVQRVDDPGTGAPTRIHLDLHVPDPARAADRAVALGAEVVHRSPHGYVVLRSPGGLVFCCVAHAACLRAPAATWSDGSSSAVDQVCIDAPAHLVDAERRFWADLTGWAPQASSVSTAFSSLRRPEGQPIRLLLQRVEDDRPAVTAHLDVACSDRAAETARHRALGAELVAERERWTVLRDPSGAAYCLTDRDPVTGVL
;
A
#
# COMPACT_ATOMS: atom_id res chain seq x y z
N MET A 1 30.41 1.79 -9.79
CA MET A 1 29.76 0.82 -10.71
C MET A 1 28.69 0.10 -9.90
N CYS A 2 27.44 0.54 -10.05
CA CYS A 2 26.27 0.11 -9.28
C CYS A 2 25.17 -0.23 -10.32
N PRO A 3 24.44 -1.36 -10.21
CA PRO A 3 23.65 -1.90 -11.30
C PRO A 3 22.30 -1.20 -11.48
N ARG A 4 21.76 -1.34 -12.69
CA ARG A 4 20.63 -0.63 -13.33
C ARG A 4 19.25 -0.97 -12.71
N PRO A 5 18.24 -0.09 -12.86
CA PRO A 5 16.84 -0.39 -12.48
C PRO A 5 16.24 -1.49 -13.39
N PHE A 6 15.44 -2.37 -12.78
CA PHE A 6 15.05 -3.68 -13.31
C PHE A 6 13.55 -3.76 -13.63
N TRP A 7 13.08 -3.17 -14.75
CA TRP A 7 11.76 -3.49 -15.31
C TRP A 7 11.77 -3.37 -16.83
N ALA A 8 12.28 -4.41 -17.49
CA ALA A 8 12.11 -4.63 -18.92
C ALA A 8 11.89 -6.13 -19.15
N CYS A 9 10.67 -6.61 -18.90
CA CYS A 9 10.28 -7.94 -19.35
C CYS A 9 9.95 -7.85 -20.85
N ARG A 10 10.77 -8.51 -21.69
CA ARG A 10 10.48 -8.71 -23.12
C ARG A 10 9.24 -9.59 -23.24
N THR A 11 8.10 -9.01 -23.63
CA THR A 11 6.95 -9.78 -24.11
C THR A 11 7.13 -10.08 -25.59
N VAL A 12 7.17 -11.36 -25.94
CA VAL A 12 7.01 -11.83 -27.32
C VAL A 12 5.52 -12.04 -27.56
N GLY A 13 4.97 -11.35 -28.57
CA GLY A 13 3.78 -11.80 -29.29
C GLY A 13 2.42 -11.48 -28.67
N THR A 14 1.70 -10.63 -29.38
CA THR A 14 0.28 -10.25 -29.26
C THR A 14 -0.70 -11.40 -29.00
N ALA A 15 -1.53 -11.27 -27.96
CA ALA A 15 -2.91 -11.74 -27.88
C ALA A 15 -3.63 -10.97 -26.74
N LEU A 16 -4.95 -10.88 -26.77
CA LEU A 16 -5.76 -10.22 -25.75
C LEU A 16 -5.67 -11.02 -24.43
N TYR A 17 -4.99 -10.52 -23.39
CA TYR A 17 -4.68 -11.32 -22.19
C TYR A 17 -5.58 -11.02 -20.98
N ARG A 18 -6.34 -12.05 -20.60
CA ARG A 18 -6.82 -12.37 -19.25
C ARG A 18 -5.62 -12.30 -18.28
N GLU A 19 -5.68 -11.52 -17.20
CA GLU A 19 -4.55 -11.40 -16.28
C GLU A 19 -4.13 -12.76 -15.67
N PRO A 20 -2.83 -12.96 -15.42
CA PRO A 20 -2.32 -14.26 -15.02
C PRO A 20 -2.61 -14.52 -13.53
N MET A 21 -3.17 -15.69 -13.24
CA MET A 21 -3.38 -16.23 -11.87
C MET A 21 -2.07 -16.36 -11.06
N SER A 22 -0.95 -16.11 -11.70
CA SER A 22 0.41 -16.43 -11.27
C SER A 22 1.35 -15.30 -11.71
N ILE A 23 1.98 -14.63 -10.75
CA ILE A 23 3.00 -13.61 -10.99
C ILE A 23 4.36 -14.23 -10.71
N VAL A 24 5.24 -14.27 -11.71
CA VAL A 24 6.59 -14.78 -11.55
C VAL A 24 7.39 -13.83 -10.66
N VAL A 25 8.09 -14.39 -9.67
CA VAL A 25 9.00 -13.65 -8.77
C VAL A 25 10.42 -13.91 -9.24
N ASP A 26 11.20 -12.84 -9.45
CA ASP A 26 12.64 -12.98 -9.68
C ASP A 26 13.29 -13.54 -8.40
N LEU A 27 14.14 -14.56 -8.56
CA LEU A 27 14.81 -15.20 -7.43
C LEU A 27 15.72 -14.24 -6.66
N ALA A 28 16.22 -13.19 -7.30
CA ALA A 28 16.99 -12.14 -6.63
C ALA A 28 16.16 -11.35 -5.61
N ASP A 29 14.85 -11.21 -5.85
CA ASP A 29 13.91 -10.46 -5.01
C ASP A 29 13.25 -11.32 -3.93
N LEU A 30 13.47 -12.63 -3.97
CA LEU A 30 12.83 -13.59 -3.07
C LEU A 30 13.00 -13.27 -1.57
N PRO A 31 14.16 -12.78 -1.06
CA PRO A 31 14.31 -12.39 0.35
C PRO A 31 13.33 -11.29 0.79
N ASP A 32 13.14 -10.27 -0.05
CA ASP A 32 12.25 -9.14 0.24
C ASP A 32 10.78 -9.58 0.17
N VAL A 33 10.44 -10.43 -0.80
CA VAL A 33 9.09 -11.02 -0.90
C VAL A 33 8.81 -11.89 0.33
N LEU A 34 9.76 -12.75 0.74
CA LEU A 34 9.62 -13.63 1.89
C LEU A 34 9.40 -12.87 3.20
N ALA A 35 9.96 -11.67 3.36
CA ALA A 35 9.73 -10.84 4.54
C ALA A 35 8.24 -10.49 4.74
N SER A 36 7.46 -10.50 3.66
CA SER A 36 6.00 -10.29 3.71
C SER A 36 5.22 -11.55 4.13
N PHE A 37 5.85 -12.73 4.18
CA PHE A 37 5.23 -14.00 4.53
C PHE A 37 5.65 -14.48 5.92
N GLY A 38 4.79 -15.28 6.54
CA GLY A 38 5.04 -15.86 7.86
C GLY A 38 5.84 -17.15 7.72
N THR A 39 5.42 -18.15 8.48
CA THR A 39 5.89 -19.51 8.28
C THR A 39 5.22 -20.14 7.06
N GLY A 40 5.91 -21.09 6.45
CA GLY A 40 5.47 -21.81 5.26
C GLY A 40 5.44 -23.32 5.49
N TYR A 41 5.24 -24.06 4.41
CA TYR A 41 5.23 -25.51 4.38
C TYR A 41 6.26 -26.00 3.37
N LEU A 42 7.14 -26.90 3.79
CA LEU A 42 8.01 -27.67 2.91
C LEU A 42 7.27 -28.94 2.48
N LEU A 43 7.16 -29.13 1.18
CA LEU A 43 6.60 -30.32 0.55
C LEU A 43 7.73 -31.17 -0.01
N THR A 44 7.83 -32.41 0.46
CA THR A 44 8.81 -33.41 -0.01
C THR A 44 8.07 -34.69 -0.39
N THR A 45 8.64 -35.50 -1.28
CA THR A 45 8.01 -36.76 -1.73
C THR A 45 9.04 -37.88 -1.82
N ASP A 46 8.62 -39.09 -1.49
CA ASP A 46 9.36 -40.33 -1.73
C ASP A 46 8.98 -41.00 -3.07
N GLY A 47 8.16 -40.32 -3.88
CA GLY A 47 7.60 -40.84 -5.14
C GLY A 47 6.26 -41.56 -4.97
N THR A 48 5.81 -41.84 -3.74
CA THR A 48 4.51 -42.50 -3.46
C THR A 48 3.55 -41.61 -2.69
N GLY A 49 4.05 -40.71 -1.86
CA GLY A 49 3.25 -39.76 -1.10
C GLY A 49 3.94 -38.41 -0.94
N VAL A 50 3.16 -37.37 -0.60
CA VAL A 50 3.68 -36.04 -0.27
C VAL A 50 3.66 -35.86 1.23
N LYS A 51 4.81 -35.46 1.78
CA LYS A 51 4.96 -35.05 3.17
C LYS A 51 5.03 -33.52 3.22
N ALA A 52 4.12 -32.91 3.97
CA ALA A 52 4.14 -31.49 4.29
C ALA A 52 4.64 -31.29 5.72
N VAL A 53 5.60 -30.38 5.91
CA VAL A 53 6.09 -29.98 7.24
C VAL A 53 6.15 -28.47 7.33
N HIS A 54 5.81 -27.94 8.50
CA HIS A 54 5.86 -26.50 8.74
C HIS A 54 7.32 -26.03 8.88
N VAL A 55 7.66 -24.91 8.25
CA VAL A 55 9.03 -24.38 8.20
C VAL A 55 9.05 -22.86 8.31
N ALA A 56 10.15 -22.31 8.81
CA ALA A 56 10.45 -20.88 8.81
C ALA A 56 11.85 -20.71 8.19
N PRO A 57 11.95 -20.66 6.84
CA PRO A 57 13.25 -20.71 6.19
C PRO A 57 14.00 -19.39 6.36
N ASP A 58 15.30 -19.46 6.63
CA ASP A 58 16.17 -18.29 6.71
C ASP A 58 16.80 -18.02 5.33
N PRO A 59 16.48 -16.90 4.65
CA PRO A 59 17.07 -16.57 3.36
C PRO A 59 18.50 -16.05 3.54
N ALA A 60 19.47 -16.75 2.97
CA ALA A 60 20.88 -16.36 3.02
C ALA A 60 21.58 -16.65 1.69
N ALA A 61 22.18 -15.62 1.08
CA ALA A 61 23.00 -15.72 -0.14
C ALA A 61 22.32 -16.48 -1.30
N GLY A 62 21.04 -16.19 -1.57
CA GLY A 62 20.25 -16.84 -2.63
C GLY A 62 19.83 -18.27 -2.33
N ARG A 63 19.92 -18.70 -1.07
CA ARG A 63 19.50 -20.02 -0.59
C ARG A 63 18.53 -19.87 0.57
N LEU A 64 17.74 -20.91 0.81
CA LEU A 64 16.82 -21.01 1.93
C LEU A 64 17.31 -22.10 2.88
N ARG A 65 17.68 -21.72 4.11
CA ARG A 65 18.06 -22.69 5.14
C ARG A 65 16.82 -23.13 5.91
N LEU A 66 16.61 -24.44 5.98
CA LEU A 66 15.48 -25.09 6.61
C LEU A 66 15.98 -25.86 7.83
N GLN A 67 15.74 -25.31 9.02
CA GLN A 67 16.20 -25.93 10.26
C GLN A 67 15.28 -27.07 10.67
N THR A 68 15.85 -28.26 10.88
CA THR A 68 15.16 -29.42 11.46
C THR A 68 13.79 -29.77 10.83
N PRO A 69 13.66 -29.95 9.50
CA PRO A 69 12.37 -30.23 8.85
C PRO A 69 11.82 -31.65 9.14
N GLY A 70 12.50 -32.42 10.00
CA GLY A 70 12.10 -33.75 10.45
C GLY A 70 12.72 -34.88 9.63
N ARG A 71 12.93 -36.04 10.29
CA ARG A 71 13.61 -37.22 9.72
C ARG A 71 13.05 -37.70 8.39
N GLY A 72 11.72 -37.66 8.23
CA GLY A 72 11.08 -38.08 6.97
C GLY A 72 11.37 -37.13 5.81
N SER A 73 11.41 -35.82 6.06
CA SER A 73 11.73 -34.82 5.02
C SER A 73 13.19 -34.94 4.60
N LEU A 74 14.10 -35.17 5.56
CA LEU A 74 15.52 -35.43 5.27
C LEU A 74 15.71 -36.70 4.41
N ALA A 75 15.01 -37.79 4.75
CA ALA A 75 15.06 -39.03 3.96
C ALA A 75 14.48 -38.84 2.55
N ASN A 76 13.36 -38.13 2.43
CA ASN A 76 12.76 -37.82 1.13
C ASN A 76 13.72 -36.99 0.27
N VAL A 77 14.35 -35.95 0.83
CA VAL A 77 15.28 -35.09 0.08
C VAL A 77 16.55 -35.83 -0.34
N ALA A 78 17.05 -36.74 0.49
CA ALA A 78 18.18 -37.60 0.12
C ALA A 78 17.86 -38.50 -1.09
N ALA A 79 16.60 -38.91 -1.25
CA ALA A 79 16.14 -39.73 -2.38
C ALA A 79 15.68 -38.89 -3.60
N ASN A 80 15.09 -37.71 -3.35
CA ASN A 80 14.58 -36.79 -4.35
C ASN A 80 14.84 -35.33 -3.92
N PRO A 81 15.83 -34.66 -4.53
CA PRO A 81 16.20 -33.30 -4.11
C PRO A 81 15.16 -32.24 -4.47
N ARG A 82 14.17 -32.54 -5.32
CA ARG A 82 13.15 -31.55 -5.73
C ARG A 82 12.12 -31.36 -4.64
N VAL A 83 11.97 -30.11 -4.20
CA VAL A 83 11.01 -29.72 -3.15
C VAL A 83 10.22 -28.49 -3.59
N THR A 84 9.05 -28.34 -3.01
CA THR A 84 8.23 -27.13 -3.15
C THR A 84 7.99 -26.54 -1.77
N LEU A 85 8.19 -25.24 -1.63
CA LEU A 85 7.84 -24.47 -0.45
C LEU A 85 6.61 -23.62 -0.74
N VAL A 86 5.66 -23.61 0.19
CA VAL A 86 4.42 -22.85 0.04
C VAL A 86 4.17 -22.01 1.27
N TRP A 87 3.95 -20.71 1.07
CA TRP A 87 3.46 -19.81 2.11
C TRP A 87 2.01 -19.42 1.81
N PRO A 88 1.06 -19.71 2.72
CA PRO A 88 -0.31 -19.24 2.57
C PRO A 88 -0.39 -17.71 2.66
N PRO A 89 -1.44 -17.09 2.11
CA PRO A 89 -1.64 -15.65 2.25
C PRO A 89 -1.87 -15.29 3.73
N ARG A 90 -1.33 -14.16 4.17
CA ARG A 90 -1.53 -13.65 5.55
C ARG A 90 -2.92 -13.06 5.78
N SER A 91 -3.59 -12.61 4.72
CA SER A 91 -4.94 -12.06 4.74
C SER A 91 -5.69 -12.47 3.47
N THR A 92 -7.03 -12.50 3.55
CA THR A 92 -7.88 -12.79 2.38
C THR A 92 -8.61 -11.52 1.94
N PRO A 93 -8.61 -11.19 0.64
CA PRO A 93 -7.91 -11.86 -0.46
C PRO A 93 -6.39 -11.59 -0.44
N GLY A 94 -5.57 -12.59 -0.76
CA GLY A 94 -4.10 -12.47 -0.79
C GLY A 94 -3.44 -13.55 -1.66
N PHE A 95 -2.17 -13.34 -2.01
CA PHE A 95 -1.38 -14.31 -2.76
C PHE A 95 -0.70 -15.32 -1.83
N SER A 96 -0.67 -16.59 -2.24
CA SER A 96 0.30 -17.57 -1.76
C SER A 96 1.63 -17.37 -2.49
N LEU A 97 2.75 -17.48 -1.78
CA LEU A 97 4.05 -17.64 -2.42
C LEU A 97 4.35 -19.13 -2.58
N ILE A 98 4.71 -19.55 -3.79
CA ILE A 98 5.13 -20.91 -4.11
C ILE A 98 6.54 -20.83 -4.67
N VAL A 99 7.47 -21.57 -4.08
CA VAL A 99 8.88 -21.64 -4.48
C VAL A 99 9.25 -23.08 -4.73
N ASP A 100 9.61 -23.40 -5.97
CA ASP A 100 10.22 -24.69 -6.29
C ASP A 100 11.74 -24.58 -6.10
N ALA A 101 12.35 -25.59 -5.50
CA ALA A 101 13.77 -25.58 -5.17
C ALA A 101 14.40 -26.97 -5.29
N GLU A 102 15.72 -27.00 -5.41
CA GLU A 102 16.52 -28.21 -5.18
C GLU A 102 17.16 -28.12 -3.80
N ALA A 103 16.88 -29.11 -2.95
CA ALA A 103 17.36 -29.18 -1.58
C ALA A 103 18.40 -30.29 -1.41
N VAL A 104 19.36 -30.01 -0.54
CA VAL A 104 20.35 -30.98 -0.05
C VAL A 104 20.46 -30.88 1.46
N LEU A 105 20.97 -31.93 2.10
CA LEU A 105 21.31 -31.87 3.52
C LEU A 105 22.45 -30.86 3.72
N ASP A 106 22.37 -30.05 4.78
CA ASP A 106 23.45 -29.12 5.12
C ASP A 106 24.69 -29.93 5.58
N PRO A 107 25.84 -29.82 4.90
CA PRO A 107 27.06 -30.54 5.30
C PRO A 107 27.56 -30.14 6.68
N ALA A 108 27.30 -28.90 7.11
CA ALA A 108 27.70 -28.39 8.43
C ALA A 108 26.71 -28.75 9.54
N ALA A 109 25.46 -29.07 9.17
CA ALA A 109 24.39 -29.43 10.10
C ALA A 109 23.45 -30.48 9.47
N PRO A 110 23.78 -31.78 9.51
CA PRO A 110 23.02 -32.82 8.78
C PRO A 110 21.53 -32.98 9.18
N SER A 111 21.07 -32.31 10.23
CA SER A 111 19.66 -32.20 10.61
C SER A 111 18.88 -31.15 9.81
N ASP A 112 19.57 -30.30 9.05
CA ASP A 112 19.03 -29.17 8.31
C ASP A 112 19.08 -29.45 6.80
N LEU A 113 18.27 -28.69 6.06
CA LEU A 113 18.35 -28.64 4.60
C LEU A 113 18.78 -27.25 4.13
N VAL A 114 19.51 -27.23 3.03
CA VAL A 114 19.79 -26.03 2.24
C VAL A 114 19.08 -26.20 0.90
N ALA A 115 18.11 -25.32 0.62
CA ALA A 115 17.37 -25.31 -0.63
C ALA A 115 17.83 -24.16 -1.53
N VAL A 116 18.11 -24.46 -2.80
CA VAL A 116 18.41 -23.50 -3.85
C VAL A 116 17.13 -23.27 -4.65
N PRO A 117 16.50 -22.09 -4.57
CA PRO A 117 15.33 -21.76 -5.38
C PRO A 117 15.61 -21.93 -6.88
N VAL A 118 14.65 -22.53 -7.58
CA VAL A 118 14.65 -22.76 -9.03
C VAL A 118 13.59 -21.90 -9.70
N SER A 119 12.43 -21.74 -9.05
CA SER A 119 11.39 -20.81 -9.48
C SER A 119 10.62 -20.28 -8.28
N ALA A 120 10.03 -19.09 -8.43
CA ALA A 120 9.16 -18.50 -7.43
C ALA A 120 7.97 -17.82 -8.11
N VAL A 121 6.79 -17.98 -7.52
CA VAL A 121 5.55 -17.43 -8.06
C VAL A 121 4.61 -17.00 -6.93
N LEU A 122 4.00 -15.83 -7.08
CA LEU A 122 2.84 -15.43 -6.30
C LEU A 122 1.58 -15.95 -7.01
N HIS A 123 0.85 -16.83 -6.35
CA HIS A 123 -0.35 -17.45 -6.89
C HIS A 123 -1.57 -17.11 -6.04
N ARG A 124 -2.73 -16.92 -6.66
CA ARG A 124 -4.00 -16.76 -5.94
C ARG A 124 -5.13 -17.52 -6.64
N PRO A 125 -6.18 -17.92 -5.91
CA PRO A 125 -7.38 -18.45 -6.52
C PRO A 125 -7.96 -17.48 -7.54
N VAL A 126 -8.64 -18.00 -8.57
CA VAL A 126 -9.49 -17.20 -9.45
C VAL A 126 -10.46 -16.42 -8.56
N ALA A 127 -10.50 -15.10 -8.72
CA ALA A 127 -11.36 -14.24 -7.91
C ALA A 127 -12.80 -14.76 -7.91
N GLU A 128 -13.36 -14.95 -6.71
CA GLU A 128 -14.80 -15.14 -6.53
C GLU A 128 -15.53 -13.89 -7.04
N SER A 129 -16.19 -14.04 -8.19
CA SER A 129 -16.99 -13.04 -8.92
C SER A 129 -16.27 -11.74 -9.34
N ASP A 130 -16.76 -11.13 -10.43
CA ASP A 130 -16.30 -9.84 -10.97
C ASP A 130 -16.33 -8.68 -9.95
N ASP A 131 -17.09 -8.82 -8.87
CA ASP A 131 -17.36 -7.73 -7.94
C ASP A 131 -16.23 -7.48 -6.91
N THR A 132 -15.34 -8.46 -6.69
CA THR A 132 -14.20 -8.33 -5.76
C THR A 132 -12.87 -7.99 -6.47
N ALA A 133 -12.74 -8.35 -7.74
CA ALA A 133 -11.48 -8.23 -8.49
C ALA A 133 -11.00 -6.78 -8.71
N GLY A 134 -11.92 -5.80 -8.66
CA GLY A 134 -11.61 -4.37 -8.79
C GLY A 134 -11.56 -3.59 -7.48
N ARG A 135 -11.73 -4.24 -6.32
CA ARG A 135 -11.70 -3.58 -5.01
C ARG A 135 -10.26 -3.48 -4.50
N PRO A 136 -9.85 -2.36 -3.87
CA PRO A 136 -8.50 -2.20 -3.37
C PRO A 136 -8.23 -3.07 -2.15
N PHE A 137 -7.13 -3.82 -2.17
CA PHE A 137 -6.61 -4.53 -1.00
C PHE A 137 -5.74 -3.62 -0.12
N TRP A 138 -5.23 -2.51 -0.69
CA TRP A 138 -4.47 -1.48 0.01
C TRP A 138 -4.79 -0.09 -0.55
N VAL A 139 -4.77 0.94 0.28
CA VAL A 139 -4.91 2.34 -0.15
C VAL A 139 -3.73 3.13 0.40
N SER A 140 -3.01 3.81 -0.48
CA SER A 140 -1.98 4.77 -0.08
C SER A 140 -2.35 6.18 -0.54
N ALA A 141 -1.78 7.18 0.14
CA ALA A 141 -1.95 8.59 -0.20
C ALA A 141 -0.63 9.14 -0.74
N PHE A 142 -0.74 9.88 -1.84
CA PHE A 142 0.36 10.64 -2.41
C PHE A 142 0.24 12.11 -2.07
N LEU A 143 1.37 12.68 -1.68
CA LEU A 143 1.63 14.11 -1.63
C LEU A 143 2.19 14.52 -2.99
N ASP A 144 1.35 15.14 -3.82
CA ASP A 144 1.81 15.76 -5.07
C ASP A 144 2.37 17.13 -4.71
N VAL A 145 3.69 17.31 -4.84
CA VAL A 145 4.41 18.49 -4.36
C VAL A 145 4.89 19.32 -5.52
N ASP A 146 4.57 20.61 -5.48
CA ASP A 146 5.04 21.57 -6.48
C ASP A 146 6.57 21.80 -6.42
N ALA A 147 7.10 22.39 -7.49
CA ALA A 147 8.54 22.62 -7.63
C ALA A 147 9.14 23.51 -6.53
N ALA A 148 8.38 24.47 -5.97
CA ALA A 148 8.85 25.37 -4.93
C ALA A 148 8.99 24.67 -3.56
N HIS A 149 8.24 23.59 -3.34
CA HIS A 149 8.18 22.89 -2.06
C HIS A 149 8.75 21.46 -2.07
N ARG A 150 9.41 21.06 -3.16
CA ARG A 150 9.94 19.70 -3.42
C ARG A 150 10.87 19.10 -2.35
N GLU A 151 11.44 19.94 -1.48
CA GLU A 151 12.31 19.54 -0.37
C GLU A 151 11.62 19.71 0.99
N THR A 152 10.87 20.81 1.18
CA THR A 152 10.28 21.17 2.47
C THR A 152 9.09 20.30 2.83
N VAL A 153 8.17 20.02 1.89
CA VAL A 153 6.96 19.21 2.15
C VAL A 153 7.32 17.76 2.45
N PRO A 154 8.19 17.06 1.69
CA PRO A 154 8.58 15.70 2.03
C PRO A 154 9.28 15.58 3.39
N ALA A 155 10.16 16.53 3.73
CA ALA A 155 10.83 16.55 5.03
C ALA A 155 9.84 16.77 6.18
N PHE A 156 8.89 17.70 6.00
CA PHE A 156 7.83 17.97 6.96
C PHE A 156 6.98 16.72 7.20
N TRP A 157 6.47 16.09 6.14
CA TRP A 157 5.60 14.90 6.29
C TRP A 157 6.35 13.66 6.78
N ALA A 158 7.65 13.53 6.51
CA ALA A 158 8.50 12.53 7.16
C ALA A 158 8.55 12.74 8.68
N ALA A 159 8.75 13.98 9.14
CA ALA A 159 8.76 14.31 10.57
C ALA A 159 7.38 14.19 11.24
N VAL A 160 6.30 14.55 10.54
CA VAL A 160 4.92 14.37 11.01
C VAL A 160 4.60 12.91 11.23
N SER A 161 4.92 12.05 10.26
CA SER A 161 4.58 10.62 10.30
C SER A 161 5.56 9.76 11.10
N GLY A 162 6.76 10.27 11.40
CA GLY A 162 7.84 9.46 11.97
C GLY A 162 8.42 8.45 10.97
N HIS A 163 8.15 8.65 9.67
CA HIS A 163 8.65 7.82 8.60
C HIS A 163 9.95 8.40 8.03
N ARG A 164 10.78 7.54 7.43
CA ARG A 164 11.99 7.95 6.72
C ARG A 164 11.67 8.20 5.24
N LEU A 165 12.07 9.35 4.71
CA LEU A 165 12.01 9.60 3.27
C LEU A 165 13.01 8.68 2.53
N SER A 166 12.54 7.94 1.52
CA SER A 166 13.40 7.14 0.64
C SER A 166 14.21 8.04 -0.31
N PRO A 167 15.30 7.55 -0.91
CA PRO A 167 15.85 8.17 -2.11
C PRO A 167 14.76 8.35 -3.18
N PRO A 168 14.84 9.41 -4.00
CA PRO A 168 13.93 9.59 -5.12
C PRO A 168 14.14 8.51 -6.19
N ARG A 169 13.12 8.28 -7.00
CA ARG A 169 13.06 7.27 -8.08
C ARG A 169 12.11 7.73 -9.19
N GLY A 170 12.15 7.04 -10.32
CA GLY A 170 11.42 7.42 -11.53
C GLY A 170 12.37 8.01 -12.57
N ASP A 171 11.87 8.22 -13.80
CA ASP A 171 12.72 8.68 -14.90
C ASP A 171 13.20 10.13 -14.69
N ALA A 172 12.47 10.91 -13.89
CA ALA A 172 12.73 12.30 -13.53
C ALA A 172 12.95 12.49 -12.02
N ASP A 173 13.28 11.42 -11.26
CA ASP A 173 13.40 11.47 -9.80
C ASP A 173 12.11 12.01 -9.12
N GLU A 174 10.97 11.71 -9.73
CA GLU A 174 9.68 12.29 -9.42
C GLU A 174 8.97 11.59 -8.27
N PHE A 175 9.35 10.36 -7.90
CA PHE A 175 8.68 9.61 -6.83
C PHE A 175 9.59 9.42 -5.61
N ALA A 176 9.03 9.50 -4.41
CA ALA A 176 9.66 9.05 -3.17
C ALA A 176 8.62 8.40 -2.24
N THR A 177 9.09 7.67 -1.24
CA THR A 177 8.22 7.00 -0.24
C THR A 177 8.56 7.48 1.15
N LEU A 178 7.54 7.72 1.98
CA LEU A 178 7.70 7.87 3.42
C LEU A 178 7.63 6.49 4.05
N VAL A 179 8.80 5.88 4.23
CA VAL A 179 8.99 4.50 4.67
C VAL A 179 8.80 4.41 6.19
N PRO A 180 7.79 3.68 6.68
CA PRO A 180 7.60 3.50 8.12
C PRO A 180 8.73 2.65 8.71
N PRO A 181 9.02 2.76 10.03
CA PRO A 181 10.01 1.91 10.69
C PRO A 181 9.65 0.42 10.66
N THR A 182 8.35 0.11 10.67
CA THR A 182 7.79 -1.25 10.58
C THR A 182 6.48 -1.22 9.79
N GLY A 183 6.14 -2.32 9.13
CA GLY A 183 4.98 -2.39 8.23
C GLY A 183 5.29 -1.89 6.81
N HIS A 184 4.27 -1.87 5.96
CA HIS A 184 4.36 -1.44 4.57
C HIS A 184 3.96 0.04 4.44
N ASP A 185 4.50 0.71 3.44
CA ASP A 185 4.23 2.12 3.22
C ASP A 185 2.80 2.40 2.76
N HIS A 186 2.29 3.56 3.17
CA HIS A 186 0.99 4.09 2.74
C HIS A 186 1.02 5.58 2.47
N LEU A 187 2.18 6.21 2.59
CA LEU A 187 2.41 7.61 2.31
C LEU A 187 3.56 7.74 1.31
N ARG A 188 3.29 8.44 0.22
CA ARG A 188 4.22 8.60 -0.89
C ARG A 188 4.25 10.05 -1.33
N VAL A 189 5.30 10.40 -2.05
CA VAL A 189 5.54 11.73 -2.57
C VAL A 189 5.70 11.62 -4.07
N GLN A 190 5.01 12.48 -4.80
CA GLN A 190 5.26 12.72 -6.21
C GLN A 190 5.63 14.19 -6.40
N ARG A 191 6.76 14.46 -7.03
CA ARG A 191 7.12 15.80 -7.52
C ARG A 191 6.37 16.02 -8.82
N VAL A 192 5.57 17.08 -8.85
CA VAL A 192 4.81 17.44 -10.05
C VAL A 192 5.52 18.58 -10.75
N ASP A 193 6.33 18.23 -11.75
CA ASP A 193 6.90 19.19 -12.70
C ASP A 193 5.85 19.46 -13.76
N ASP A 194 4.88 20.31 -13.43
CA ASP A 194 3.90 20.81 -14.40
C ASP A 194 4.30 22.26 -14.75
N PRO A 195 5.34 22.45 -15.60
CA PRO A 195 5.88 23.77 -15.90
C PRO A 195 4.81 24.63 -16.58
N GLY A 196 4.34 25.65 -15.86
CA GLY A 196 3.44 26.67 -16.37
C GLY A 196 1.99 26.59 -15.87
N THR A 197 1.59 25.55 -15.13
CA THR A 197 0.23 25.47 -14.56
C THR A 197 0.13 26.05 -13.14
N GLY A 198 1.24 26.03 -12.38
CA GLY A 198 1.24 26.50 -10.98
C GLY A 198 0.33 25.70 -10.06
N ALA A 199 0.06 24.43 -10.41
CA ALA A 199 -0.84 23.58 -9.64
C ALA A 199 -0.31 23.43 -8.20
N PRO A 200 -1.12 23.73 -7.18
CA PRO A 200 -0.70 23.67 -5.78
C PRO A 200 -0.45 22.24 -5.33
N THR A 201 0.29 22.09 -4.23
CA THR A 201 0.39 20.81 -3.50
C THR A 201 -1.01 20.21 -3.30
N ARG A 202 -1.18 18.94 -3.64
CA ARG A 202 -2.47 18.24 -3.55
C ARG A 202 -2.28 16.81 -3.08
N ILE A 203 -3.40 16.17 -2.76
CA ILE A 203 -3.46 14.75 -2.43
C ILE A 203 -4.08 13.98 -3.59
N HIS A 204 -3.46 12.87 -3.96
CA HIS A 204 -4.11 11.84 -4.78
C HIS A 204 -4.04 10.48 -4.06
N LEU A 205 -4.92 9.57 -4.45
CA LEU A 205 -5.02 8.24 -3.87
C LEU A 205 -4.42 7.19 -4.80
N ASP A 206 -3.70 6.23 -4.24
CA ASP A 206 -3.32 4.99 -4.92
C ASP A 206 -4.22 3.87 -4.41
N LEU A 207 -5.02 3.32 -5.31
CA LEU A 207 -5.82 2.11 -5.07
C LEU A 207 -5.02 0.90 -5.51
N HIS A 208 -4.50 0.15 -4.54
CA HIS A 208 -3.74 -1.04 -4.81
C HIS A 208 -4.69 -2.19 -5.08
N VAL A 209 -4.69 -2.64 -6.32
CA VAL A 209 -5.61 -3.61 -6.87
C VAL A 209 -4.80 -4.70 -7.57
N PRO A 210 -5.33 -5.91 -7.67
CA PRO A 210 -4.60 -6.97 -8.34
C PRO A 210 -4.45 -6.73 -9.84
N ASP A 211 -5.45 -6.08 -10.46
CA ASP A 211 -5.54 -5.77 -11.89
C ASP A 211 -5.83 -4.28 -12.08
N PRO A 212 -4.80 -3.42 -12.29
CA PRO A 212 -5.01 -2.00 -12.47
C PRO A 212 -5.86 -1.64 -13.69
N ALA A 213 -5.71 -2.37 -14.80
CA ALA A 213 -6.42 -2.08 -16.03
C ALA A 213 -7.92 -2.34 -15.87
N ARG A 214 -8.27 -3.49 -15.29
CA ARG A 214 -9.65 -3.89 -15.03
C ARG A 214 -10.29 -3.07 -13.92
N ALA A 215 -9.56 -2.73 -12.86
CA ALA A 215 -10.06 -1.83 -11.83
C ALA A 215 -10.36 -0.44 -12.42
N ALA A 216 -9.52 0.04 -13.34
CA ALA A 216 -9.79 1.27 -14.07
C ALA A 216 -11.04 1.17 -14.95
N ASP A 217 -11.24 0.07 -15.67
CA ASP A 217 -12.45 -0.14 -16.48
C ASP A 217 -13.72 -0.15 -15.62
N ARG A 218 -13.66 -0.76 -14.43
CA ARG A 218 -14.74 -0.71 -13.44
C ARG A 218 -14.96 0.71 -12.92
N ALA A 219 -13.91 1.45 -12.62
CA ALA A 219 -14.01 2.83 -12.19
C ALA A 219 -14.66 3.72 -13.26
N VAL A 220 -14.32 3.52 -14.54
CA VAL A 220 -14.96 4.21 -15.68
C VAL A 220 -16.45 3.89 -15.76
N ALA A 221 -16.84 2.62 -15.57
CA ALA A 221 -18.24 2.24 -15.52
C ALA A 221 -19.02 2.90 -14.36
N LEU A 222 -18.31 3.30 -13.29
CA LEU A 222 -18.86 4.04 -12.15
C LEU A 222 -18.78 5.58 -12.32
N GLY A 223 -18.27 6.08 -13.45
CA GLY A 223 -18.22 7.50 -13.77
C GLY A 223 -16.84 8.16 -13.64
N ALA A 224 -15.76 7.40 -13.46
CA ALA A 224 -14.41 7.93 -13.54
C ALA A 224 -13.98 8.24 -14.98
N GLU A 225 -13.02 9.15 -15.12
CA GLU A 225 -12.35 9.46 -16.39
C GLU A 225 -10.91 8.93 -16.35
N VAL A 226 -10.46 8.20 -17.38
CA VAL A 226 -9.05 7.81 -17.52
C VAL A 226 -8.24 9.00 -18.00
N VAL A 227 -7.24 9.40 -17.22
CA VAL A 227 -6.28 10.46 -17.57
C VAL A 227 -5.09 9.86 -18.32
N HIS A 228 -4.54 8.75 -17.83
CA HIS A 228 -3.33 8.16 -18.40
C HIS A 228 -3.26 6.66 -18.13
N ARG A 229 -2.87 5.86 -19.14
CA ARG A 229 -2.51 4.45 -18.98
C ARG A 229 -1.00 4.34 -19.17
N SER A 230 -0.30 3.99 -18.09
CA SER A 230 1.16 3.95 -18.10
C SER A 230 1.68 2.62 -18.65
N PRO A 231 2.77 2.62 -19.44
CA PRO A 231 3.46 1.39 -19.80
C PRO A 231 4.03 0.63 -18.59
N HIS A 232 4.15 1.30 -17.43
CA HIS A 232 4.60 0.69 -16.17
C HIS A 232 3.47 -0.02 -15.40
N GLY A 233 2.27 -0.15 -15.99
CA GLY A 233 1.19 -0.99 -15.48
C GLY A 233 0.24 -0.33 -14.49
N TYR A 234 0.38 0.98 -14.22
CA TYR A 234 -0.61 1.75 -13.46
C TYR A 234 -1.54 2.56 -14.38
N VAL A 235 -2.71 2.91 -13.88
CA VAL A 235 -3.69 3.74 -14.59
C VAL A 235 -4.07 4.94 -13.72
N VAL A 236 -3.93 6.14 -14.25
CA VAL A 236 -4.33 7.40 -13.59
C VAL A 236 -5.72 7.77 -14.05
N LEU A 237 -6.59 8.10 -13.09
CA LEU A 237 -7.98 8.46 -13.30
C LEU A 237 -8.37 9.72 -12.53
N ARG A 238 -9.53 10.28 -12.87
CA ARG A 238 -10.27 11.27 -12.07
C ARG A 238 -11.61 10.69 -11.63
N SER A 239 -11.98 10.93 -10.38
CA SER A 239 -13.33 10.67 -9.88
C SER A 239 -14.36 11.59 -10.60
N PRO A 240 -15.68 11.35 -10.47
CA PRO A 240 -16.70 12.19 -11.09
C PRO A 240 -16.58 13.69 -10.77
N GLY A 241 -16.12 14.03 -9.57
CA GLY A 241 -15.86 15.39 -9.11
C GLY A 241 -14.42 15.86 -9.29
N GLY A 242 -13.57 15.07 -9.97
CA GLY A 242 -12.24 15.48 -10.43
C GLY A 242 -11.06 15.11 -9.52
N LEU A 243 -11.28 14.39 -8.42
CA LEU A 243 -10.18 13.94 -7.55
C LEU A 243 -9.31 12.93 -8.29
N VAL A 244 -8.00 13.17 -8.34
CA VAL A 244 -7.06 12.26 -9.00
C VAL A 244 -6.84 11.02 -8.13
N PHE A 245 -6.80 9.86 -8.76
CA PHE A 245 -6.38 8.61 -8.14
C PHE A 245 -5.76 7.67 -9.17
N CYS A 246 -4.95 6.72 -8.73
CA CYS A 246 -4.39 5.69 -9.58
C CYS A 246 -4.88 4.30 -9.16
N CYS A 247 -5.00 3.40 -10.13
CA CYS A 247 -5.01 1.96 -9.87
C CYS A 247 -3.58 1.44 -10.06
N VAL A 248 -3.06 0.71 -9.06
CA VAL A 248 -1.67 0.20 -9.03
C VAL A 248 -1.62 -1.26 -8.56
N ALA A 249 -0.62 -2.02 -8.99
CA ALA A 249 -0.46 -3.44 -8.61
C ALA A 249 0.50 -3.67 -7.42
N HIS A 250 1.00 -2.60 -6.81
CA HIS A 250 2.02 -2.72 -5.77
C HIS A 250 1.49 -3.46 -4.53
N ALA A 251 2.16 -4.55 -4.14
CA ALA A 251 1.73 -5.38 -3.03
C ALA A 251 1.95 -4.69 -1.67
N ALA A 252 0.90 -4.64 -0.85
CA ALA A 252 0.99 -4.20 0.53
C ALA A 252 -0.13 -4.83 1.38
N CYS A 253 0.17 -5.18 2.63
CA CYS A 253 -0.78 -5.89 3.49
C CYS A 253 -0.55 -5.70 5.00
N LEU A 254 0.59 -5.13 5.42
CA LEU A 254 0.93 -4.97 6.83
C LEU A 254 0.88 -3.49 7.22
N ARG A 255 -0.14 -3.09 7.99
CA ARG A 255 -0.29 -1.72 8.50
C ARG A 255 0.86 -1.35 9.44
N ALA A 256 1.50 -0.22 9.16
CA ALA A 256 2.44 0.39 10.09
C ALA A 256 1.72 0.80 11.39
N PRO A 257 2.33 0.57 12.57
CA PRO A 257 1.78 1.07 13.82
C PRO A 257 1.82 2.60 13.88
N ALA A 258 1.03 3.19 14.78
CA ALA A 258 1.13 4.62 15.08
C ALA A 258 2.53 4.97 15.60
N ALA A 259 3.01 6.16 15.26
CA ALA A 259 4.25 6.69 15.80
C ALA A 259 4.06 7.04 17.29
N THR A 260 5.06 6.78 18.11
CA THR A 260 5.12 7.21 19.52
C THR A 260 6.17 8.28 19.68
N TRP A 261 5.83 9.34 20.40
CA TRP A 261 6.68 10.51 20.62
C TRP A 261 7.31 10.51 22.00
N SER A 262 8.29 11.40 22.21
CA SER A 262 9.09 11.44 23.45
C SER A 262 8.29 11.77 24.71
N ASP A 263 7.14 12.42 24.56
CA ASP A 263 6.21 12.72 25.65
C ASP A 263 5.22 11.57 25.94
N GLY A 264 5.34 10.45 25.23
CA GLY A 264 4.46 9.30 25.34
C GLY A 264 3.17 9.40 24.53
N SER A 265 2.90 10.55 23.88
CA SER A 265 1.78 10.68 22.94
C SER A 265 2.04 9.87 21.68
N SER A 266 0.98 9.60 20.91
CA SER A 266 1.07 8.87 19.65
C SER A 266 0.21 9.49 18.58
N SER A 267 0.61 9.32 17.32
CA SER A 267 -0.17 9.77 16.17
C SER A 267 0.05 8.93 14.91
N ALA A 268 -0.93 8.98 13.99
CA ALA A 268 -0.88 8.28 12.71
C ALA A 268 -1.63 9.07 11.64
N VAL A 269 -1.02 9.23 10.47
CA VAL A 269 -1.74 9.67 9.26
C VAL A 269 -2.60 8.49 8.80
N ASP A 270 -3.90 8.55 9.08
CA ASP A 270 -4.79 7.39 8.98
C ASP A 270 -6.02 7.60 8.10
N GLN A 271 -6.19 8.81 7.54
CA GLN A 271 -7.37 9.15 6.76
C GLN A 271 -7.07 10.20 5.69
N VAL A 272 -7.71 10.02 4.55
CA VAL A 272 -7.87 11.05 3.52
C VAL A 272 -9.30 11.56 3.61
N CYS A 273 -9.44 12.85 3.89
CA CYS A 273 -10.70 13.57 3.83
C CYS A 273 -10.88 14.14 2.42
N ILE A 274 -11.93 13.73 1.74
CA ILE A 274 -12.32 14.13 0.39
C ILE A 274 -13.33 15.27 0.55
N ASP A 275 -12.89 16.47 0.23
CA ASP A 275 -13.68 17.69 0.33
C ASP A 275 -14.45 17.94 -0.96
N ALA A 276 -15.74 17.65 -0.93
CA ALA A 276 -16.62 17.75 -2.09
C ALA A 276 -17.61 18.92 -1.93
N PRO A 277 -17.69 19.84 -2.92
CA PRO A 277 -18.68 20.91 -2.88
C PRO A 277 -20.10 20.32 -2.90
N ALA A 278 -21.05 21.12 -2.44
CA ALA A 278 -22.46 20.76 -2.27
C ALA A 278 -23.08 19.97 -3.45
N HIS A 279 -22.69 20.31 -4.68
CA HIS A 279 -23.24 19.74 -5.91
C HIS A 279 -22.53 18.44 -6.37
N LEU A 280 -21.39 18.07 -5.76
CA LEU A 280 -20.60 16.88 -6.11
C LEU A 280 -20.59 15.81 -5.01
N VAL A 281 -20.88 16.18 -3.75
CA VAL A 281 -20.71 15.28 -2.60
C VAL A 281 -21.48 13.95 -2.70
N ASP A 282 -22.69 13.97 -3.25
CA ASP A 282 -23.50 12.74 -3.40
C ASP A 282 -22.94 11.82 -4.49
N ALA A 283 -22.41 12.38 -5.58
CA ALA A 283 -21.78 11.62 -6.65
C ALA A 283 -20.48 10.97 -6.15
N GLU A 284 -19.63 11.73 -5.45
CA GLU A 284 -18.40 11.23 -4.84
C GLU A 284 -18.68 10.14 -3.80
N ARG A 285 -19.66 10.35 -2.92
CA ARG A 285 -20.00 9.35 -1.90
C ARG A 285 -20.38 8.00 -2.51
N ARG A 286 -21.22 8.02 -3.55
CA ARG A 286 -21.62 6.78 -4.25
C ARG A 286 -20.43 6.17 -4.97
N PHE A 287 -19.70 6.98 -5.73
CA PHE A 287 -18.53 6.54 -6.48
C PHE A 287 -17.51 5.83 -5.60
N TRP A 288 -17.06 6.45 -4.50
CA TRP A 288 -16.05 5.84 -3.63
C TRP A 288 -16.57 4.62 -2.89
N ALA A 289 -17.83 4.62 -2.46
CA ALA A 289 -18.45 3.45 -1.81
C ALA A 289 -18.51 2.26 -2.77
N ASP A 290 -18.98 2.47 -3.99
CA ASP A 290 -19.10 1.42 -5.01
C ASP A 290 -17.71 0.99 -5.50
N LEU A 291 -16.79 1.93 -5.75
CA LEU A 291 -15.46 1.63 -6.23
C LEU A 291 -14.68 0.78 -5.22
N THR A 292 -14.68 1.17 -3.95
CA THR A 292 -13.93 0.45 -2.91
C THR A 292 -14.68 -0.76 -2.36
N GLY A 293 -16.00 -0.78 -2.50
CA GLY A 293 -16.88 -1.71 -1.80
C GLY A 293 -16.97 -1.45 -0.29
N TRP A 294 -16.54 -0.29 0.20
CA TRP A 294 -16.57 0.07 1.61
C TRP A 294 -17.92 0.68 1.97
N ALA A 295 -18.59 0.09 2.97
CA ALA A 295 -19.94 0.50 3.34
C ALA A 295 -19.96 1.95 3.87
N PRO A 296 -20.85 2.83 3.35
CA PRO A 296 -21.04 4.16 3.89
C PRO A 296 -21.52 4.12 5.34
N GLN A 297 -21.00 5.05 6.15
CA GLN A 297 -21.41 5.27 7.52
C GLN A 297 -21.65 6.76 7.73
N ALA A 298 -22.90 7.10 8.07
CA ALA A 298 -23.23 8.46 8.45
C ALA A 298 -22.50 8.83 9.75
N SER A 299 -22.02 10.08 9.82
CA SER A 299 -21.49 10.62 11.06
C SER A 299 -22.61 10.84 12.08
N SER A 300 -22.37 10.46 13.33
CA SER A 300 -23.30 10.71 14.45
C SER A 300 -23.23 12.14 14.97
N VAL A 301 -22.24 12.94 14.53
CA VAL A 301 -21.96 14.29 15.06
C VAL A 301 -22.21 15.41 14.05
N SER A 302 -22.30 15.12 12.75
CA SER A 302 -22.58 16.14 11.72
C SER A 302 -23.10 15.53 10.43
N THR A 303 -24.04 16.20 9.78
CA THR A 303 -24.55 15.83 8.45
C THR A 303 -23.56 16.17 7.32
N ALA A 304 -22.55 17.00 7.60
CA ALA A 304 -21.52 17.35 6.63
C ALA A 304 -20.50 16.22 6.38
N PHE A 305 -20.47 15.20 7.25
CA PHE A 305 -19.49 14.12 7.21
C PHE A 305 -20.14 12.77 6.94
N SER A 306 -19.53 11.99 6.06
CA SER A 306 -19.86 10.57 5.85
C SER A 306 -18.58 9.78 5.67
N SER A 307 -18.31 8.84 6.57
CA SER A 307 -17.14 7.96 6.43
C SER A 307 -17.49 6.74 5.58
N LEU A 308 -16.46 6.11 5.01
CA LEU A 308 -16.56 4.75 4.49
C LEU A 308 -15.93 3.80 5.51
N ARG A 309 -16.63 2.70 5.82
CA ARG A 309 -16.16 1.70 6.79
C ARG A 309 -14.89 1.03 6.26
N ARG A 310 -13.74 1.48 6.79
CA ARG A 310 -12.42 0.95 6.48
C ARG A 310 -12.33 -0.55 6.86
N PRO A 311 -11.96 -1.44 5.92
CA PRO A 311 -11.63 -2.83 6.22
C PRO A 311 -10.47 -2.96 7.21
N GLU A 312 -10.41 -4.08 7.93
CA GLU A 312 -9.28 -4.37 8.82
C GLU A 312 -7.95 -4.39 8.05
N GLY A 313 -6.88 -3.89 8.66
CA GLY A 313 -5.55 -3.83 8.06
C GLY A 313 -5.32 -2.67 7.08
N GLN A 314 -6.35 -1.98 6.60
CA GLN A 314 -6.15 -0.80 5.74
C GLN A 314 -5.52 0.37 6.53
N PRO A 315 -4.51 1.06 5.98
CA PRO A 315 -3.86 2.17 6.68
C PRO A 315 -4.69 3.46 6.57
N ILE A 316 -5.29 3.72 5.40
CA ILE A 316 -6.05 4.94 5.08
C ILE A 316 -7.56 4.68 5.16
N ARG A 317 -8.26 5.57 5.86
CA ARG A 317 -9.73 5.73 5.84
C ARG A 317 -10.11 6.74 4.76
N LEU A 318 -11.34 6.64 4.27
CA LEU A 318 -11.94 7.66 3.41
C LEU A 318 -13.08 8.34 4.17
N LEU A 319 -12.98 9.67 4.29
CA LEU A 319 -14.03 10.53 4.80
C LEU A 319 -14.51 11.43 3.68
N LEU A 320 -15.81 11.52 3.46
CA LEU A 320 -16.42 12.49 2.55
C LEU A 320 -16.89 13.67 3.40
N GLN A 321 -16.36 14.85 3.10
CA GLN A 321 -16.75 16.11 3.72
C GLN A 321 -17.47 16.98 2.70
N ARG A 322 -18.70 17.38 3.04
CA ARG A 322 -19.40 18.43 2.31
C ARG A 322 -18.82 19.78 2.69
N VAL A 323 -18.40 20.55 1.70
CA VAL A 323 -17.95 21.94 1.85
C VAL A 323 -18.94 22.89 1.16
N GLU A 324 -19.16 24.05 1.77
CA GLU A 324 -20.15 25.05 1.32
C GLU A 324 -19.49 26.22 0.57
N ASP A 325 -18.36 25.98 -0.11
CA ASP A 325 -17.74 26.98 -0.98
C ASP A 325 -17.95 26.67 -2.47
N ASP A 326 -17.63 27.64 -3.32
CA ASP A 326 -17.86 27.58 -4.77
C ASP A 326 -16.73 26.88 -5.53
N ARG A 327 -15.98 25.97 -4.89
CA ARG A 327 -14.87 25.28 -5.56
C ARG A 327 -15.37 24.48 -6.77
N PRO A 328 -14.64 24.49 -7.89
CA PRO A 328 -15.11 23.86 -9.12
C PRO A 328 -14.94 22.33 -9.13
N ALA A 329 -14.11 21.80 -8.24
CA ALA A 329 -13.75 20.39 -8.19
C ALA A 329 -13.52 19.92 -6.75
N VAL A 330 -13.55 18.61 -6.58
CA VAL A 330 -13.24 17.92 -5.33
C VAL A 330 -11.75 18.04 -5.05
N THR A 331 -11.41 18.30 -3.79
CA THR A 331 -10.04 18.27 -3.28
C THR A 331 -9.93 17.24 -2.16
N ALA A 332 -8.73 17.00 -1.66
CA ALA A 332 -8.56 16.15 -0.49
C ALA A 332 -7.42 16.65 0.41
N HIS A 333 -7.53 16.34 1.69
CA HIS A 333 -6.50 16.57 2.69
C HIS A 333 -6.27 15.35 3.56
N LEU A 334 -5.13 15.34 4.26
CA LEU A 334 -4.80 14.30 5.22
C LEU A 334 -5.35 14.65 6.60
N ASP A 335 -5.80 13.62 7.31
CA ASP A 335 -6.05 13.70 8.74
C ASP A 335 -5.06 12.84 9.51
N VAL A 336 -4.60 13.38 10.62
CA VAL A 336 -3.74 12.70 11.59
C VAL A 336 -4.58 12.41 12.83
N ALA A 337 -4.73 11.13 13.15
CA ALA A 337 -5.27 10.68 14.44
C ALA A 337 -4.18 10.86 15.50
N CYS A 338 -4.50 11.44 16.66
CA CYS A 338 -3.54 11.69 17.73
C CYS A 338 -4.15 11.47 19.12
N SER A 339 -3.37 10.90 20.04
CA SER A 339 -3.80 10.66 21.43
C SER A 339 -3.82 11.92 22.31
N ASP A 340 -3.06 12.95 21.93
CA ASP A 340 -3.05 14.27 22.55
C ASP A 340 -2.95 15.34 21.45
N ARG A 341 -4.09 15.93 21.10
CA ARG A 341 -4.17 16.92 20.02
C ARG A 341 -3.47 18.23 20.36
N ALA A 342 -3.40 18.62 21.63
CA ALA A 342 -2.73 19.85 22.03
C ALA A 342 -1.20 19.70 21.89
N ALA A 343 -0.66 18.58 22.40
CA ALA A 343 0.76 18.25 22.24
C ALA A 343 1.13 18.09 20.76
N GLU A 344 0.31 17.38 19.98
CA GLU A 344 0.58 17.18 18.55
C GLU A 344 0.50 18.48 17.74
N THR A 345 -0.44 19.38 18.09
CA THR A 345 -0.52 20.72 17.50
C THR A 345 0.77 21.50 17.79
N ALA A 346 1.25 21.49 19.04
CA ALA A 346 2.49 22.18 19.41
C ALA A 346 3.71 21.61 18.66
N ARG A 347 3.80 20.28 18.53
CA ARG A 347 4.84 19.59 17.77
C ARG A 347 4.83 19.99 16.30
N HIS A 348 3.66 19.96 15.66
CA HIS A 348 3.54 20.34 14.25
C HIS A 348 3.88 21.80 13.98
N ARG A 349 3.51 22.70 14.89
CA ARG A 349 3.92 24.12 14.80
C ARG A 349 5.43 24.28 14.92
N ALA A 350 6.08 23.52 15.80
CA ALA A 350 7.55 23.50 15.90
C ALA A 350 8.23 22.95 14.62
N LEU A 351 7.54 22.09 13.86
CA LEU A 351 7.98 21.61 12.55
C LEU A 351 7.70 22.59 11.39
N GLY A 352 7.03 23.71 11.66
CA GLY A 352 6.74 24.76 10.67
C GLY A 352 5.29 24.81 10.18
N ALA A 353 4.36 24.08 10.80
CA ALA A 353 2.94 24.18 10.47
C ALA A 353 2.31 25.47 10.98
N GLU A 354 1.38 26.05 10.22
CA GLU A 354 0.56 27.19 10.63
C GLU A 354 -0.76 26.70 11.25
N LEU A 355 -1.09 27.16 12.46
CA LEU A 355 -2.40 26.91 13.07
C LEU A 355 -3.47 27.81 12.43
N VAL A 356 -4.46 27.20 11.79
CA VAL A 356 -5.56 27.91 11.14
C VAL A 356 -6.76 28.03 12.07
N ALA A 357 -7.16 26.91 12.68
CA ALA A 357 -8.39 26.85 13.45
C ALA A 357 -8.45 25.68 14.41
N GLU A 358 -8.94 25.92 15.62
CA GLU A 358 -9.34 24.87 16.54
C GLU A 358 -10.85 24.64 16.44
N ARG A 359 -11.25 23.37 16.47
CA ARG A 359 -12.64 22.90 16.46
C ARG A 359 -12.81 21.91 17.60
N GLU A 360 -14.05 21.53 17.86
CA GLU A 360 -14.39 20.66 18.99
C GLU A 360 -13.58 19.36 18.97
N ARG A 361 -13.50 18.69 17.81
CA ARG A 361 -12.89 17.36 17.66
C ARG A 361 -11.68 17.30 16.73
N TRP A 362 -11.26 18.45 16.19
CA TRP A 362 -10.11 18.54 15.30
C TRP A 362 -9.46 19.92 15.32
N THR A 363 -8.22 19.98 14.88
CA THR A 363 -7.43 21.20 14.69
C THR A 363 -6.99 21.27 13.24
N VAL A 364 -7.30 22.37 12.56
CA VAL A 364 -6.90 22.63 11.17
C VAL A 364 -5.55 23.34 11.17
N LEU A 365 -4.60 22.78 10.43
CA LEU A 365 -3.26 23.30 10.22
C LEU A 365 -3.00 23.48 8.72
N ARG A 366 -1.98 24.26 8.38
CA ARG A 366 -1.36 24.27 7.05
C ARG A 366 0.07 23.77 7.13
N ASP A 367 0.45 22.95 6.17
CA ASP A 367 1.84 22.54 5.99
C ASP A 367 2.69 23.69 5.38
N PRO A 368 4.02 23.51 5.22
CA PRO A 368 4.88 24.56 4.68
C PRO A 368 4.54 25.03 3.26
N SER A 369 3.74 24.29 2.49
CA SER A 369 3.24 24.73 1.18
C SER A 369 1.92 25.48 1.25
N GLY A 370 1.32 25.58 2.44
CA GLY A 370 0.00 26.17 2.65
C GLY A 370 -1.16 25.18 2.48
N ALA A 371 -0.89 23.90 2.19
CA ALA A 371 -1.91 22.87 2.07
C ALA A 371 -2.53 22.57 3.44
N ALA A 372 -3.86 22.57 3.51
CA ALA A 372 -4.57 22.30 4.76
C ALA A 372 -4.53 20.80 5.11
N TYR A 373 -4.50 20.50 6.41
CA TYR A 373 -4.65 19.15 6.96
C TYR A 373 -5.20 19.23 8.40
N CYS A 374 -5.70 18.13 8.96
CA CYS A 374 -6.30 18.13 10.30
C CYS A 374 -5.58 17.20 11.29
N LEU A 375 -5.53 17.62 12.55
CA LEU A 375 -5.31 16.73 13.70
C LEU A 375 -6.65 16.39 14.33
N THR A 376 -6.87 15.14 14.70
CA THR A 376 -8.18 14.66 15.17
C THR A 376 -8.04 13.87 16.46
N ASP A 377 -9.07 13.91 17.30
CA ASP A 377 -9.12 13.18 18.57
C ASP A 377 -9.34 11.67 18.40
N ARG A 378 -9.18 11.13 17.17
CA ARG A 378 -9.28 9.69 16.93
C ARG A 378 -8.11 8.98 17.59
N ASP A 379 -8.39 7.84 18.19
CA ASP A 379 -7.38 6.92 18.69
C ASP A 379 -6.47 6.47 17.52
N PRO A 380 -5.14 6.69 17.56
CA PRO A 380 -4.25 6.38 16.42
C PRO A 380 -4.17 4.90 16.04
N VAL A 381 -4.50 4.00 16.97
CA VAL A 381 -4.43 2.55 16.76
C VAL A 381 -5.70 2.06 16.08
N THR A 382 -6.85 2.32 16.69
CA THR A 382 -8.16 1.86 16.25
C THR A 382 -8.76 2.76 15.18
N GLY A 383 -8.43 4.06 15.19
CA GLY A 383 -9.00 5.12 14.35
C GLY A 383 -10.46 5.44 14.69
N VAL A 384 -10.89 5.16 15.92
CA VAL A 384 -12.23 5.49 16.44
C VAL A 384 -12.13 6.71 17.37
N LEU A 385 -13.17 7.55 17.39
CA LEU A 385 -13.29 8.70 18.28
C LEU A 385 -13.63 8.31 19.72
#